data_AF-A0A965QHY6-F1
#
_entry.id   AF-A0A965QHY6-F1
#
_cell.length_a   1.000
_cell.length_b   1.000
_cell.length_c   1.000
_cell.angle_alpha   90.00
_cell.angle_beta   90.00
_cell.angle_gamma   90.00
#
_symmetry.space_group_name_H-M   'P 1'
#
loop_
_entity.id
_entity.type
_entity.pdbx_description
1 polymer ?
#
loop_
_entity_poly.entity_id
_entity_poly.type
_entity_poly.pdbx_seq_one_letter_code
_entity_poly.pdbx_strand_id
1 'polypeptide(L)' 'MSSAYFNTLNYSLANEDTALELGILPEQRRHVLSVAGSGARVLPLFAKSPQRLTCVDLSQEQLFLTELRIESARVLSR' A
#
# COMPACT_ATOMS: atom_id res chain seq x y z
N MET A 1 -27.21 -11.43 -4.87
CA MET A 1 -26.15 -10.51 -5.40
C MET A 1 -25.37 -9.79 -4.30
N SER A 2 -25.89 -9.60 -3.08
CA SER A 2 -25.13 -8.93 -2.00
C SER A 2 -23.99 -9.76 -1.41
N SER A 3 -24.10 -11.09 -1.31
CA SER A 3 -23.05 -11.90 -0.67
C SER A 3 -21.72 -11.88 -1.42
N ALA A 4 -21.74 -11.81 -2.75
CA ALA A 4 -20.51 -11.70 -3.55
C ALA A 4 -19.76 -10.39 -3.29
N TYR A 5 -20.49 -9.30 -3.04
CA TYR A 5 -19.91 -7.99 -2.72
C TYR A 5 -19.27 -7.99 -1.32
N PHE A 6 -19.98 -8.46 -0.28
CA PHE A 6 -19.47 -8.41 1.09
C PHE A 6 -18.40 -9.48 1.42
N ASN A 7 -18.16 -10.44 0.52
CA ASN A 7 -17.16 -11.48 0.69
C ASN A 7 -15.80 -11.15 0.07
N THR A 8 -15.64 -9.97 -0.52
CA THR A 8 -14.37 -9.49 -1.05
C THR A 8 -13.94 -8.24 -0.31
N LEU A 9 -12.66 -7.88 -0.44
CA LEU A 9 -12.18 -6.59 0.02
C LEU A 9 -12.93 -5.48 -0.73
N ASN A 10 -13.47 -4.50 -0.03
CA ASN A 10 -14.17 -3.37 -0.64
C ASN A 10 -13.55 -2.07 -0.14
N TYR A 11 -13.15 -1.21 -1.06
CA TYR A 11 -12.64 0.14 -0.79
C TYR A 11 -13.01 1.06 -1.95
N SER A 12 -13.04 2.37 -1.69
CA SER A 12 -13.22 3.36 -2.74
C SER A 12 -12.03 3.38 -3.69
N LEU A 13 -12.28 3.47 -5.00
CA LEU A 13 -11.23 3.57 -6.02
C LEU A 13 -10.58 4.97 -6.10
N ALA A 14 -10.88 5.87 -5.16
CA ALA A 14 -10.25 7.17 -5.08
C ALA A 14 -8.88 7.05 -4.41
N ASN A 15 -7.86 7.66 -5.03
CA ASN A 15 -6.56 7.81 -4.39
C ASN A 15 -6.64 8.88 -3.30
N GLU A 16 -6.10 8.59 -2.12
CA GLU A 16 -5.81 9.61 -1.12
C GLU A 16 -4.49 10.33 -1.43
N ASP A 17 -4.30 11.48 -0.79
CA ASP A 17 -3.06 12.25 -0.88
C ASP A 17 -1.94 11.57 -0.07
N THR A 18 -0.81 11.29 -0.73
CA THR A 18 0.34 10.61 -0.13
C THR A 18 0.91 11.36 1.08
N ALA A 19 0.91 12.70 1.05
CA ALA A 19 1.47 13.50 2.14
C ALA A 19 0.56 13.44 3.37
N LEU A 20 -0.76 13.38 3.18
CA LEU A 20 -1.71 13.15 4.26
C LEU A 20 -1.47 11.79 4.92
N GLU A 21 -1.43 10.69 4.15
CA GLU A 21 -1.20 9.34 4.69
C GLU A 21 0.10 9.25 5.50
N LEU A 22 1.18 9.82 4.96
CA LEU A 22 2.48 9.86 5.64
C LEU A 22 2.43 10.73 6.90
N GLY A 23 1.70 11.85 6.87
CA GLY A 23 1.58 12.78 7.99
C GLY A 23 0.81 12.18 9.18
N ILE A 24 -0.21 11.36 8.92
CA ILE A 24 -1.03 10.75 9.97
C ILE A 24 -0.48 9.41 10.47
N LEU A 25 0.34 8.72 9.68
CA LEU A 25 0.91 7.43 10.07
C LEU A 25 1.96 7.61 11.18
N PRO A 26 1.77 7.01 12.37
CA PRO A 26 2.76 7.12 13.43
C PRO A 26 4.03 6.32 13.11
N GLU A 27 5.15 6.71 13.72
CA GLU A 27 6.42 5.98 13.59
C GLU A 27 6.34 4.55 14.15
N GLN A 28 7.11 3.64 13.55
CA GLN A 28 7.43 2.30 14.05
C GLN A 28 6.20 1.44 14.41
N ARG A 29 5.12 1.52 13.62
CA ARG A 29 3.96 0.65 13.82
C ARG A 29 4.32 -0.81 13.54
N ARG A 30 3.75 -1.73 14.32
CA ARG A 30 3.97 -3.18 14.15
C ARG A 30 3.45 -3.69 12.81
N HIS A 31 2.32 -3.18 12.35
CA HIS A 31 1.72 -3.61 11.10
C HIS A 31 0.92 -2.48 10.48
N VAL A 32 1.16 -2.22 9.20
CA VAL A 32 0.42 -1.29 8.37
C VAL A 32 -0.20 -2.09 7.23
N LEU A 33 -1.49 -1.87 6.98
CA LEU A 33 -2.19 -2.36 5.79
C LEU A 33 -2.40 -1.17 4.86
N SER A 34 -2.06 -1.32 3.58
CA SER A 34 -2.31 -0.29 2.57
C SER A 34 -2.95 -0.91 1.34
N VAL A 35 -3.95 -0.22 0.80
CA VAL A 35 -4.38 -0.47 -0.59
C VAL A 35 -3.24 -0.01 -1.50
N ALA A 36 -2.70 -0.95 -2.26
CA ALA A 36 -1.44 -0.76 -2.94
C ALA A 36 -1.56 0.20 -4.13
N GLY A 37 -2.64 0.06 -4.90
CA GLY A 37 -2.67 0.56 -6.27
C GLY A 37 -1.37 0.15 -6.97
N SER A 38 -0.76 1.08 -7.68
CA SER A 38 0.51 0.79 -8.36
C SER A 38 1.73 0.87 -7.43
N GLY A 39 1.56 1.17 -6.14
CA GLY A 39 2.63 1.21 -5.13
C GLY A 39 3.27 2.57 -4.90
N ALA A 40 2.85 3.62 -5.62
CA ALA A 40 3.38 4.98 -5.46
C ALA A 40 3.11 5.58 -4.06
N ARG A 41 1.95 5.26 -3.45
CA ARG A 41 1.58 5.69 -2.09
C ARG A 41 2.18 4.81 -1.00
N VAL A 42 2.40 3.53 -1.31
CA VAL A 42 2.98 2.55 -0.40
C VAL A 42 4.46 2.86 -0.11
N LEU A 43 5.22 3.23 -1.14
CA LEU A 43 6.67 3.39 -1.01
C LEU A 43 7.08 4.44 0.05
N PRO A 44 6.45 5.62 0.13
CA PRO A 44 6.74 6.59 1.21
C PRO A 44 6.43 6.08 2.62
N LEU A 45 5.52 5.14 2.81
CA LEU A 45 5.17 4.61 4.14
C LEU A 45 6.37 3.90 4.81
N PHE A 46 7.35 3.43 4.03
CA PHE A 46 8.58 2.87 4.57
C PHE A 46 9.39 3.89 5.38
N ALA A 47 9.24 5.20 5.11
CA ALA A 47 9.88 6.25 5.91
C ALA A 47 9.45 6.21 7.38
N LYS A 48 8.26 5.67 7.68
CA LYS A 48 7.75 5.47 9.05
C LYS A 48 8.28 4.21 9.74
N SER A 49 9.17 3.46 9.10
CA SER A 49 9.79 2.23 9.62
C SER A 49 8.80 1.20 10.20
N PRO A 50 7.72 0.82 9.49
CA PRO A 50 6.82 -0.22 10.01
C PRO A 50 7.53 -1.58 10.07
N GLN A 51 7.21 -2.40 11.07
CA GLN A 51 7.78 -3.77 11.16
C GLN A 51 7.23 -4.68 10.05
N ARG A 52 5.98 -4.43 9.61
CA ARG A 52 5.33 -5.12 8.49
C ARG A 52 4.44 -4.15 7.73
N LEU A 53 4.53 -4.17 6.40
CA LEU A 53 3.62 -3.49 5.50
C LEU A 53 2.94 -4.53 4.61
N THR A 54 1.62 -4.64 4.68
CA THR A 54 0.83 -5.53 3.83
C THR A 54 0.11 -4.71 2.78
N CYS A 55 0.44 -4.98 1.52
CA CYS A 55 -0.16 -4.38 0.36
C CYS A 55 -1.31 -5.26 -0.12
N VAL A 56 -2.49 -4.67 -0.33
CA VAL A 56 -3.66 -5.36 -0.89
C VAL A 56 -4.18 -4.58 -2.09
N ASP A 57 -4.70 -5.27 -3.09
CA ASP A 57 -5.42 -4.64 -4.20
C ASP A 57 -6.39 -5.67 -4.81
N LEU A 58 -7.43 -5.17 -5.49
CA LEU A 58 -8.35 -5.98 -6.27
C LEU A 58 -7.75 -6.40 -7.62
N SER A 59 -6.83 -5.61 -8.17
CA SER A 59 -6.10 -5.93 -9.39
C SER A 59 -4.75 -6.55 -9.05
N GLN A 60 -4.51 -7.75 -9.57
CA GLN A 60 -3.23 -8.43 -9.37
C GLN A 60 -2.09 -7.67 -10.07
N GLU A 61 -2.39 -7.02 -11.19
CA GLU A 61 -1.44 -6.20 -11.96
C GLU A 61 -0.93 -5.00 -11.15
N GLN A 62 -1.79 -4.41 -10.31
CA GLN A 62 -1.43 -3.34 -9.39
C GLN A 62 -0.44 -3.83 -8.32
N LEU A 63 -0.63 -5.06 -7.81
CA LEU A 63 0.32 -5.69 -6.89
C LEU A 63 1.66 -5.97 -7.57
N PHE A 64 1.67 -6.45 -8.81
CA PHE A 64 2.92 -6.65 -9.57
C PHE A 64 3.69 -5.34 -9.78
N LEU A 65 3.00 -4.24 -10.11
CA LEU A 65 3.63 -2.92 -10.22
C LEU A 65 4.18 -2.43 -8.86
N THR A 66 3.46 -2.71 -7.78
CA THR A 66 3.91 -2.39 -6.42
C THR A 66 5.20 -3.12 -6.08
N GLU A 67 5.26 -4.44 -6.31
CA GLU A 67 6.45 -5.25 -6.09
C GLU A 67 7.64 -4.74 -6.91
N LEU A 68 7.43 -4.49 -8.22
CA LEU A 68 8.46 -3.94 -9.10
C LEU A 68 9.04 -2.63 -8.55
N ARG A 69 8.19 -1.70 -8.08
CA ARG A 69 8.64 -0.41 -7.53
C ARG A 69 9.42 -0.57 -6.23
N ILE A 70 8.93 -1.41 -5.30
CA ILE A 70 9.60 -1.66 -4.02
C ILE A 70 10.99 -2.26 -4.25
N GLU A 71 11.08 -3.28 -5.10
CA GLU A 71 12.37 -3.91 -5.39
C GLU A 71 13.31 -2.96 -6.15
N SER A 72 12.79 -2.15 -7.08
CA SER A 72 13.58 -1.11 -7.75
C SER A 72 14.16 -0.11 -6.74
N ALA A 73 13.36 0.36 -5.78
CA ALA A 73 13.82 1.28 -4.74
C ALA A 73 14.90 0.64 -3.86
N ARG A 74 14.73 -0.63 -3.47
CA ARG A 74 15.72 -1.39 -2.69
C ARG A 74 17.05 -1.55 -3.45
N VAL A 75 17.00 -1.77 -4.75
CA VAL A 75 18.20 -1.88 -5.61
C VAL A 75 18.91 -0.54 -5.76
N LEU A 76 18.16 0.57 -5.82
CA LEU A 76 18.70 1.92 -5.99
C LEU A 76 19.20 2.55 -4.69
N SER A 77 18.68 2.16 -3.52
CA SER A 77 19.05 2.70 -2.21
C SER A 77 20.39 2.18 -1.67
N ARG A 78 21.38 1.93 -2.56
CA ARG A 78 22.73 1.48 -2.18
C ARG A 78 23.47 2.50 -1.33
#